data_AF-K2NZF6-F1
#
_entry.id   AF-K2NZF6-F1
#
_cell.length_a   1.000
_cell.length_b   1.000
_cell.length_c   1.000
_cell.angle_alpha   90.00
_cell.angle_beta   90.00
_cell.angle_gamma   90.00
#
_symmetry.space_group_name_H-M   'P 1'
#
loop_
_entity.id
_entity.type
_entity.pdbx_description
1 polymer ?
#
loop_
_entity_poly.entity_id
_entity_poly.type
_entity_poly.pdbx_seq_one_letter_code
_entity_poly.pdbx_strand_id
1 'polypeptide(L)' 'MKVSDLSAEHYMAIDAMKDQLLIVLINRLGGKVDLPVSEIDGTGGCYLMMRLDEQSRTFEFEVRRKGS' A
#
# COMPACT_ATOMS: atom_id res chain seq x y z
N MET A 1 -7.24 -17.50 7.01
CA MET A 1 -8.05 -17.12 5.83
C MET A 1 -7.26 -17.51 4.60
N LYS A 2 -7.74 -18.48 3.80
CA LYS A 2 -7.06 -18.86 2.54
C LYS A 2 -7.35 -17.77 1.50
N VAL A 3 -6.34 -17.38 0.74
CA VAL A 3 -6.37 -16.31 -0.29
C VAL A 3 -7.31 -16.66 -1.46
N SER A 4 -7.93 -17.84 -1.47
CA SER A 4 -8.77 -18.36 -2.55
C SER A 4 -10.20 -17.78 -2.63
N ASP A 5 -10.63 -16.94 -1.69
CA ASP A 5 -12.04 -16.49 -1.60
C ASP A 5 -12.29 -15.01 -1.95
N LEU A 6 -11.30 -14.30 -2.51
CA LEU A 6 -11.52 -12.96 -3.05
C LEU A 6 -12.21 -13.09 -4.42
N SER A 7 -13.48 -12.70 -4.53
CA SER A 7 -14.14 -12.60 -5.84
C SER A 7 -13.41 -11.58 -6.73
N ALA A 8 -13.52 -11.69 -8.06
CA ALA A 8 -12.88 -10.78 -9.01
C ALA A 8 -13.20 -9.30 -8.71
N GLU A 9 -14.42 -9.01 -8.22
CA GLU A 9 -14.84 -7.68 -7.78
C GLU A 9 -14.01 -7.14 -6.61
N HIS A 10 -13.61 -8.00 -5.66
CA HIS A 10 -12.73 -7.59 -4.56
C HIS A 10 -11.31 -7.28 -5.04
N TYR A 11 -10.79 -8.03 -6.02
CA TYR A 11 -9.50 -7.71 -6.63
C TYR A 11 -9.53 -6.36 -7.34
N MET A 12 -10.59 -6.09 -8.11
CA MET A 12 -10.78 -4.80 -8.78
C MET A 12 -10.90 -3.64 -7.79
N ALA A 13 -11.62 -3.85 -6.67
CA ALA A 13 -11.74 -2.83 -5.62
C ALA A 13 -10.41 -2.54 -4.91
N ILE A 14 -9.60 -3.58 -4.65
CA ILE A 14 -8.26 -3.42 -4.05
C ILE A 14 -7.33 -2.70 -5.01
N ASP A 15 -7.39 -3.01 -6.30
CA ASP A 15 -6.55 -2.37 -7.32
C ASP A 15 -6.90 -0.89 -7.50
N ALA A 16 -8.19 -0.59 -7.64
CA ALA A 16 -8.69 0.78 -7.69
C ALA A 16 -8.32 1.59 -6.42
N MET A 17 -8.36 0.96 -5.25
CA MET A 17 -7.94 1.59 -3.99
C MET A 17 -6.44 1.91 -3.99
N LYS A 18 -5.58 1.04 -4.55
CA LYS A 18 -4.14 1.28 -4.62
C LYS A 18 -3.81 2.52 -5.44
N ASP A 19 -4.47 2.72 -6.58
CA ASP A 19 -4.26 3.90 -7.41
C ASP A 19 -4.60 5.20 -6.65
N GLN A 20 -5.75 5.22 -5.97
CA GLN A 20 -6.15 6.39 -5.16
C GLN A 20 -5.16 6.65 -4.01
N LEU A 21 -4.65 5.59 -3.37
CA LEU A 21 -3.64 5.71 -2.32
C LEU A 21 -2.31 6.26 -2.87
N LEU A 22 -1.84 5.75 -4.00
CA LEU A 22 -0.62 6.24 -4.64
C LEU A 22 -0.75 7.71 -5.02
N ILE A 23 -1.89 8.14 -5.60
CA ILE A 23 -2.14 9.56 -5.90
C ILE A 23 -2.01 10.42 -4.63
N VAL A 24 -2.62 10.01 -3.51
CA VAL A 24 -2.51 10.74 -2.24
C VAL A 24 -1.07 10.82 -1.76
N LEU A 25 -0.31 9.72 -1.83
CA LEU A 25 1.10 9.68 -1.40
C LEU A 25 1.99 10.54 -2.28
N ILE A 26 1.84 10.48 -3.61
CA ILE A 26 2.61 11.31 -4.55
C ILE A 26 2.28 12.79 -4.39
N ASN A 27 1.01 13.15 -4.18
CA ASN A 27 0.63 14.53 -3.87
C ASN A 27 1.27 15.04 -2.58
N ARG A 28 1.37 14.21 -1.54
CA ARG A 28 2.08 14.55 -0.29
C ARG A 28 3.59 14.74 -0.49
N LEU A 29 4.17 14.11 -1.51
CA LEU A 29 5.58 14.27 -1.88
C LEU A 29 5.83 15.44 -2.85
N GLY A 30 4.82 16.25 -3.17
CA GLY A 30 4.95 17.42 -4.05
C GLY A 30 4.43 17.20 -5.47
N GLY A 31 3.68 16.13 -5.73
CA GLY A 31 2.94 15.90 -6.98
C GLY A 31 3.73 15.17 -8.08
N LYS A 32 5.04 14.99 -7.90
CA LYS A 32 5.89 14.14 -8.75
C LYS A 32 7.03 13.56 -7.92
N VAL A 33 7.32 12.27 -8.12
CA VAL A 33 8.50 11.63 -7.56
C VAL A 33 9.22 10.86 -8.67
N ASP A 34 10.55 10.94 -8.69
CA ASP A 34 11.40 10.08 -9.51
C ASP A 34 12.07 9.08 -8.55
N LEU A 35 11.88 7.78 -8.77
CA LEU A 35 12.41 6.72 -7.92
C LEU A 35 13.32 5.79 -8.73
N PRO A 36 14.56 5.53 -8.27
CA PRO A 36 15.41 4.50 -8.85
C PRO A 36 14.76 3.11 -8.73
N VAL A 37 14.85 2.31 -9.80
CA VAL A 37 14.33 0.92 -9.80
C VAL A 37 14.95 0.10 -8.65
N SER A 38 16.21 0.35 -8.31
CA SER A 38 16.91 -0.30 -7.19
C SER A 38 16.25 -0.08 -5.83
N GLU A 39 15.53 1.03 -5.63
CA GLU A 39 14.78 1.26 -4.39
C GLU A 39 13.56 0.35 -4.31
N ILE A 40 12.89 0.09 -5.44
CA ILE A 40 11.77 -0.85 -5.53
C ILE A 40 12.26 -2.27 -5.28
N ASP A 41 13.36 -2.68 -5.90
CA ASP A 41 13.96 -4.00 -5.70
C ASP A 41 14.33 -4.23 -4.23
N GLY A 42 14.76 -3.18 -3.53
CA GLY A 42 15.08 -3.19 -2.10
C GLY A 42 13.89 -3.47 -1.17
N THR A 43 12.64 -3.39 -1.66
CA THR A 43 11.44 -3.61 -0.85
C THR A 43 11.13 -5.08 -0.56
N GLY A 44 11.79 -6.02 -1.23
CA GLY A 44 11.53 -7.46 -1.09
C GLY A 44 11.64 -7.99 0.36
N GLY A 45 12.45 -7.32 1.20
CA GLY A 45 12.62 -7.60 2.62
C GLY A 45 11.65 -6.89 3.57
N CYS A 46 10.59 -6.26 3.05
CA CYS A 46 9.63 -5.48 3.84
C CYS A 46 8.18 -5.99 3.68
N TYR A 47 7.37 -5.76 4.71
CA TYR A 47 5.91 -5.80 4.66
C TYR A 47 5.37 -4.38 4.80
N LEU A 48 4.38 -4.03 3.98
CA LEU A 48 3.55 -2.86 4.21
C LEU A 48 2.34 -3.29 5.03
N MET A 49 2.28 -2.85 6.28
CA MET A 49 1.10 -2.98 7.12
C MET A 49 0.16 -1.81 6.84
N MET A 50 -1.13 -2.11 6.74
CA MET A 50 -2.17 -1.12 6.54
C MET A 50 -3.30 -1.39 7.54
N ARG A 51 -3.78 -0.34 8.20
CA ARG A 51 -4.92 -0.40 9.11
C ARG A 51 -5.83 0.79 8.88
N LEU A 52 -7.14 0.58 8.94
CA LEU A 52 -8.11 1.66 9.07
C LEU A 52 -8.39 1.88 10.56
N ASP A 53 -8.14 3.09 11.06
CA ASP A 53 -8.73 3.54 12.31
C ASP A 53 -10.13 4.10 12.01
N GLU A 54 -11.16 3.36 12.42
CA GLU A 54 -12.56 3.74 12.20
C GLU A 54 -12.97 4.98 13.01
N GLN A 55 -12.32 5.25 14.15
CA GLN A 55 -12.66 6.40 14.99
C GLN A 55 -12.19 7.70 14.34
N SER A 56 -10.91 7.74 13.95
CA SER A 56 -10.33 8.92 13.27
C SER A 56 -10.57 8.90 11.75
N ARG A 57 -11.20 7.86 11.21
CA ARG A 57 -11.40 7.62 9.77
C ARG A 57 -10.12 7.79 8.96
N THR A 58 -9.01 7.28 9.48
CA THR A 58 -7.67 7.45 8.90
C THR A 58 -7.06 6.10 8.56
N PHE A 59 -6.39 6.03 7.40
CA PHE A 59 -5.52 4.89 7.08
C PHE A 59 -4.13 5.10 7.67
N GLU A 60 -3.71 4.16 8.50
CA GLU A 60 -2.36 4.04 9.02
C GLU A 60 -1.54 3.09 8.14
N PHE A 61 -0.34 3.51 7.78
CA PHE A 61 0.60 2.72 6.99
C PHE A 61 1.92 2.58 7.75
N GLU A 62 2.42 1.35 7.90
CA GLU A 62 3.69 1.07 8.58
C GLU A 62 4.51 0.09 7.75
N VAL A 63 5.78 0.41 7.50
CA VAL A 63 6.72 -0.51 6.86
C VAL A 63 7.45 -1.32 7.93
N ARG A 64 7.36 -2.64 7.86
CA ARG A 64 8.08 -3.57 8.74
C ARG A 64 9.08 -4.41 7.97
N ARG A 65 10.19 -4.79 8.61
CA ARG A 65 11.16 -5.73 8.03
C ARG A 65 10.68 -7.17 8.22
N LYS A 66 10.97 -8.04 7.25
CA LYS A 66 10.71 -9.48 7.38
C LYS A 66 11.80 -10.07 8.27
N GLY A 67 11.43 -10.61 9.44
CA GLY A 67 12.36 -11.34 10.32
C GLY A 67 12.86 -10.61 11.57
N SER A 68 12.17 -9.56 12.02
CA SER A 68 12.34 -8.96 13.35
C SER A 68 11.28 -9.45 14.33
#